data_AF-A0A100IN05-F1
#
_entry.id   AF-A0A100IN05-F1
#
_cell.length_a   1.000
_cell.length_b   1.000
_cell.length_c   1.000
_cell.angle_alpha   90.00
_cell.angle_beta   90.00
_cell.angle_gamma   90.00
#
_symmetry.space_group_name_H-M   'P 1'
#
loop_
_entity.id
_entity.type
_entity.pdbx_description
1 polymer ?
#
loop_
_entity_poly.entity_id
_entity_poly.type
_entity_poly.pdbx_seq_one_letter_code
_entity_poly.pdbx_strand_id
1 'polypeptide(L)'
;MPKSDEGFIWTAKGGFHEGLTTEAVAPSTPPSGLSFRYDVIVVGAGFAGLTAARDLAFRGKSVLLVEARDRIGGRCWTAEVGDDTKVELGGTWVHWQQPHVFSELQRYDLANFQETVAFPENGEFVVKESRSHPARVQDSAEGQVMMERLEGLMEKFFDVDGQGGRSVIRFPFSTASSVEQNPDYLELDKLSLADRIAQLDGCSQEERSMLSAHTASFYGVSPEKVSFAEVLHTHALCNFDPAMMEIATMKYKIARGTTAFARAILDDYKGARIFGSPVTSITQTGGEFPDYPVIVTLKDGNQFVSKFVISTIPINVISSITFDPPLSTLQREAFATGVTPAKSDKLLVCTSSDLRNGFNVTCEGGDMPYTSGFTDGKHGNHTLLTLLAHPGNSLDRSEENIRLVETLRPTGIQVDSACGHLWSEDPYAGGVMPVRGPGFLQKYHDAVPSKTPIESLETYCDRTKVWGHRLRPRDGNNTETSAPSGATFPGLARFAGSAVTRDHTTPTTESWPRITARLCLQAAQLEMEFSSVQFTCPQSMPRLSFLGRL
;
A
#
# COMPACT_ATOMS: atom_id res chain seq x y z
N MET A 1 -22.05 -11.13 13.70
CA MET A 1 -20.72 -10.50 13.56
C MET A 1 -20.87 -8.99 13.69
N PRO A 2 -19.83 -8.27 14.09
CA PRO A 2 -19.84 -6.82 14.12
C PRO A 2 -20.15 -6.22 12.74
N LYS A 3 -20.72 -5.02 12.71
CA LYS A 3 -21.00 -4.25 11.50
C LYS A 3 -20.24 -2.94 11.60
N SER A 4 -19.48 -2.60 10.57
CA SER A 4 -18.85 -1.29 10.45
C SER A 4 -19.85 -0.30 9.86
N ASP A 5 -19.73 0.98 10.23
CA ASP A 5 -20.48 2.08 9.61
C ASP A 5 -20.05 2.36 8.15
N GLU A 6 -19.00 1.68 7.68
CA GLU A 6 -18.38 1.93 6.38
C GLU A 6 -18.78 0.94 5.29
N GLY A 7 -18.65 1.40 4.04
CA GLY A 7 -19.05 0.68 2.84
C GLY A 7 -20.58 0.64 2.66
N PHE A 8 -21.00 0.14 1.51
CA PHE A 8 -22.42 -0.02 1.18
C PHE A 8 -22.66 -1.39 0.54
N ILE A 9 -23.89 -1.88 0.65
CA ILE A 9 -24.39 -3.02 -0.11
C ILE A 9 -25.76 -2.69 -0.70
N TRP A 10 -25.95 -3.09 -1.94
CA TRP A 10 -27.23 -3.15 -2.60
C TRP A 10 -27.59 -4.62 -2.86
N THR A 11 -28.86 -4.97 -2.68
CA THR A 11 -29.37 -6.31 -3.05
C THR A 11 -30.63 -6.17 -3.90
N ALA A 12 -30.83 -7.10 -4.83
CA ALA A 12 -31.98 -7.06 -5.73
C ALA A 12 -33.34 -7.12 -4.99
N LYS A 13 -33.38 -7.66 -3.77
CA LYS A 13 -34.59 -7.76 -2.94
C LYS A 13 -34.71 -6.64 -1.89
N GLY A 14 -33.59 -6.14 -1.38
CA GLY A 14 -33.54 -5.22 -0.23
C GLY A 14 -33.20 -3.77 -0.57
N GLY A 15 -32.70 -3.51 -1.79
CA GLY A 15 -32.19 -2.19 -2.15
C GLY A 15 -30.88 -1.87 -1.42
N PHE A 16 -30.61 -0.57 -1.23
CA PHE A 16 -29.37 -0.06 -0.63
C PHE A 16 -29.39 -0.04 0.90
N HIS A 17 -28.24 -0.41 1.47
CA HIS A 17 -27.94 -0.30 2.90
C HIS A 17 -26.50 0.16 3.11
N GLU A 18 -26.31 1.09 4.05
CA GLU A 18 -24.98 1.50 4.51
C GLU A 18 -24.43 0.54 5.57
N GLY A 19 -23.11 0.49 5.64
CA GLY A 19 -22.34 -0.34 6.56
C GLY A 19 -22.29 -1.81 6.17
N LEU A 20 -21.15 -2.45 6.38
CA LEU A 20 -20.94 -3.86 6.06
C LEU A 20 -20.52 -4.69 7.28
N THR A 21 -20.95 -5.94 7.29
CA THR A 21 -20.52 -6.91 8.31
C THR A 21 -19.04 -7.21 8.12
N THR A 22 -18.25 -7.09 9.18
CA THR A 22 -16.82 -7.34 9.11
C THR A 22 -16.24 -7.69 10.48
N GLU A 23 -15.28 -8.61 10.48
CA GLU A 23 -14.42 -8.88 11.64
C GLU A 23 -13.36 -7.78 11.83
N ALA A 24 -13.37 -6.68 11.07
CA ALA A 24 -12.43 -5.57 11.26
C ALA A 24 -12.84 -4.65 12.41
N VAL A 25 -14.12 -4.60 12.79
CA VAL A 25 -14.57 -3.79 13.93
C VAL A 25 -13.90 -4.27 15.20
N ALA A 26 -13.31 -3.36 15.95
CA ALA A 26 -12.55 -3.69 17.15
C ALA A 26 -13.01 -2.83 18.34
N PRO A 27 -13.09 -3.41 19.55
CA PRO A 27 -13.50 -2.65 20.72
C PRO A 27 -12.36 -1.77 21.23
N SER A 28 -12.70 -0.56 21.65
CA SER A 28 -11.83 0.31 22.45
C SER A 28 -11.52 -0.31 23.81
N THR A 29 -10.41 0.12 24.41
CA THR A 29 -10.13 -0.13 25.83
C THR A 29 -11.15 0.64 26.67
N PRO A 30 -11.75 0.04 27.71
CA PRO A 30 -12.66 0.76 28.60
C PRO A 30 -11.99 2.00 29.20
N PRO A 31 -12.74 3.08 29.53
CA PRO A 31 -12.15 4.29 30.09
C PRO A 31 -11.27 4.07 31.33
N SER A 32 -11.60 3.09 32.17
CA SER A 32 -10.80 2.71 33.35
C SER A 32 -9.44 2.08 33.02
N GLY A 33 -9.25 1.60 31.79
CA GLY A 33 -7.98 1.06 31.29
C GLY A 33 -7.16 2.07 30.48
N LEU A 34 -7.63 3.30 30.33
CA LEU A 34 -6.90 4.37 29.67
C LEU A 34 -6.07 5.16 30.68
N SER A 35 -4.83 5.47 30.31
CA SER A 35 -3.98 6.46 30.98
C SER A 35 -4.09 7.81 30.26
N PHE A 36 -3.83 8.91 30.96
CA PHE A 36 -3.62 10.21 30.33
C PHE A 36 -2.25 10.30 29.62
N ARG A 37 -1.27 9.49 30.05
CA ARG A 37 0.14 9.55 29.60
C ARG A 37 0.58 8.23 28.97
N TYR A 38 1.31 8.31 27.86
CA TYR A 38 1.91 7.17 27.16
C TYR A 38 3.33 7.47 26.69
N ASP A 39 4.16 6.44 26.48
CA ASP A 39 5.44 6.64 25.81
C ASP A 39 5.22 7.04 24.36
N VAL A 40 4.29 6.36 23.66
CA VAL A 40 3.99 6.62 22.26
C VAL A 40 2.48 6.61 22.02
N ILE A 41 1.98 7.59 21.27
CA ILE A 41 0.64 7.53 20.66
C ILE A 41 0.81 7.22 19.18
N VAL A 42 0.12 6.19 18.69
CA VAL A 42 0.07 5.82 17.27
C VAL A 42 -1.29 6.24 16.72
N VAL A 43 -1.30 7.06 15.68
CA VAL A 43 -2.53 7.59 15.06
C VAL A 43 -2.79 6.89 13.74
N GLY A 44 -3.83 6.06 13.72
CA GLY A 44 -4.23 5.19 12.62
C GLY A 44 -3.97 3.71 12.93
N ALA A 45 -4.97 2.86 12.69
CA ALA A 45 -4.95 1.41 12.84
C ALA A 45 -5.00 0.67 11.50
N GLY A 46 -4.40 1.27 10.45
CA GLY A 46 -3.97 0.55 9.25
C GLY A 46 -2.76 -0.35 9.53
N PHE A 47 -2.30 -1.11 8.53
CA PHE A 47 -1.16 -2.02 8.71
C PHE A 47 0.11 -1.34 9.26
N ALA A 48 0.38 -0.10 8.84
CA ALA A 48 1.47 0.70 9.37
C ALA A 48 1.35 0.90 10.89
N GLY A 49 0.22 1.45 11.34
CA GLY A 49 0.00 1.76 12.75
C GLY A 49 -0.16 0.52 13.62
N LEU A 50 -0.81 -0.53 13.13
CA LEU A 50 -0.89 -1.83 13.81
C LEU A 50 0.50 -2.42 14.06
N THR A 51 1.36 -2.40 13.04
CA THR A 51 2.73 -2.93 13.14
C THR A 51 3.56 -2.10 14.11
N ALA A 52 3.53 -0.77 13.97
CA ALA A 52 4.24 0.14 14.87
C ALA A 52 3.80 -0.02 16.33
N ALA A 53 2.49 -0.06 16.58
CA ALA A 53 1.94 -0.23 17.93
C ALA A 53 2.34 -1.58 18.54
N ARG A 54 2.22 -2.66 17.77
CA ARG A 54 2.63 -4.01 18.19
C ARG A 54 4.11 -4.07 18.54
N ASP A 55 4.99 -3.56 17.68
CA ASP A 55 6.43 -3.65 17.91
C ASP A 55 6.93 -2.78 19.06
N LEU A 56 6.33 -1.59 19.24
CA LEU A 56 6.64 -0.74 20.38
C LEU A 56 6.15 -1.34 21.70
N ALA A 57 4.92 -1.90 21.73
CA ALA A 57 4.41 -2.60 22.90
C ALA A 57 5.24 -3.84 23.24
N PHE A 58 5.67 -4.62 22.23
CA PHE A 58 6.57 -5.76 22.40
C PHE A 58 7.90 -5.36 23.05
N ARG A 59 8.38 -4.13 22.79
CA ARG A 59 9.58 -3.54 23.42
C ARG A 59 9.30 -2.88 24.78
N GLY A 60 8.15 -3.17 25.38
CA GLY A 60 7.79 -2.72 26.72
C GLY A 60 7.40 -1.25 26.81
N LYS A 61 6.99 -0.62 25.70
CA LYS A 61 6.50 0.76 25.72
C LYS A 61 5.03 0.81 26.05
N SER A 62 4.63 1.83 26.81
CA SER A 62 3.22 2.16 26.97
C SER A 62 2.74 2.84 25.69
N VAL A 63 1.86 2.17 24.96
CA VAL A 63 1.36 2.63 23.67
C VAL A 63 -0.15 2.84 23.74
N LEU A 64 -0.61 3.93 23.14
CA LEU A 64 -2.01 4.17 22.82
C LEU A 64 -2.18 4.18 21.29
N LEU A 65 -3.01 3.28 20.77
CA LEU A 65 -3.42 3.27 19.38
C LEU A 65 -4.75 4.02 19.23
N VAL A 66 -4.80 5.06 18.41
CA VAL A 66 -6.00 5.86 18.17
C VAL A 66 -6.43 5.74 16.72
N GLU A 67 -7.68 5.37 16.47
CA GLU A 67 -8.25 5.19 15.14
C GLU A 67 -9.55 5.98 15.00
N ALA A 68 -9.69 6.64 13.85
CA ALA A 68 -10.86 7.45 13.51
C ALA A 68 -12.10 6.58 13.26
N ARG A 69 -11.91 5.41 12.67
CA ARG A 69 -12.93 4.43 12.30
C ARG A 69 -13.28 3.51 13.47
N ASP A 70 -14.40 2.81 13.36
CA ASP A 70 -14.79 1.74 14.28
C ASP A 70 -14.00 0.42 14.06
N ARG A 71 -13.14 0.38 13.03
CA ARG A 71 -12.44 -0.81 12.55
C ARG A 71 -10.95 -0.60 12.32
N ILE A 72 -10.22 -1.71 12.29
CA ILE A 72 -8.82 -1.78 11.87
C ILE A 72 -8.68 -1.95 10.35
N GLY A 73 -7.42 -1.92 9.89
CA GLY A 73 -7.03 -2.24 8.51
C GLY A 73 -6.90 -1.02 7.60
N GLY A 74 -7.52 0.11 7.98
CA GLY A 74 -7.44 1.37 7.21
C GLY A 74 -7.96 1.16 5.79
N ARG A 75 -7.08 1.33 4.80
CA ARG A 75 -7.36 1.14 3.37
C ARG A 75 -7.45 -0.33 2.91
N CYS A 76 -7.29 -1.28 3.82
CA CYS A 76 -7.41 -2.71 3.54
C CYS A 76 -8.39 -3.33 4.53
N TRP A 77 -9.51 -3.84 4.05
CA TRP A 77 -10.43 -4.62 4.87
C TRP A 77 -11.33 -5.49 4.00
N THR A 78 -11.74 -6.58 4.62
CA THR A 78 -12.64 -7.58 4.05
C THR A 78 -14.02 -7.45 4.69
N ALA A 79 -15.07 -7.52 3.88
CA ALA A 79 -16.47 -7.54 4.32
C ALA A 79 -17.14 -8.87 3.97
N GLU A 80 -18.18 -9.23 4.72
CA GLU A 80 -19.06 -10.35 4.42
C GLU A 80 -20.36 -9.87 3.77
N VAL A 81 -20.69 -10.42 2.61
CA VAL A 81 -21.77 -9.91 1.74
C VAL A 81 -22.84 -10.94 1.40
N GLY A 82 -22.94 -12.01 2.21
CA GLY A 82 -23.94 -13.08 2.11
C GLY A 82 -23.33 -14.44 1.75
N ASP A 83 -23.98 -15.54 2.13
CA ASP A 83 -23.56 -16.93 1.84
C ASP A 83 -22.07 -17.21 2.11
N ASP A 84 -21.55 -16.72 3.23
CA ASP A 84 -20.13 -16.81 3.63
C ASP A 84 -19.13 -16.21 2.61
N THR A 85 -19.63 -15.35 1.71
CA THR A 85 -18.82 -14.63 0.72
C THR A 85 -18.08 -13.48 1.37
N LYS A 86 -16.75 -13.59 1.40
CA LYS A 86 -15.83 -12.54 1.86
C LYS A 86 -15.25 -11.80 0.66
N VAL A 87 -15.27 -10.47 0.71
CA VAL A 87 -14.84 -9.60 -0.38
C VAL A 87 -13.88 -8.52 0.12
N GLU A 88 -12.84 -8.23 -0.66
CA GLU A 88 -11.82 -7.25 -0.33
C GLU A 88 -12.22 -5.87 -0.86
N LEU A 89 -12.48 -4.91 0.03
CA LEU A 89 -12.98 -3.59 -0.37
C LEU A 89 -11.88 -2.60 -0.76
N GLY A 90 -10.62 -2.90 -0.46
CA GLY A 90 -9.49 -2.00 -0.66
C GLY A 90 -8.25 -2.75 -1.19
N GLY A 91 -7.10 -2.56 -0.56
CA GLY A 91 -5.89 -3.34 -0.86
C GLY A 91 -6.16 -4.84 -0.73
N THR A 92 -5.64 -5.63 -1.66
CA THR A 92 -6.07 -7.04 -1.86
C THR A 92 -4.91 -7.99 -2.09
N TRP A 93 -3.96 -7.59 -2.94
CA TRP A 93 -2.97 -8.51 -3.47
C TRP A 93 -1.65 -8.45 -2.72
N VAL A 94 -1.01 -9.60 -2.60
CA VAL A 94 0.25 -9.79 -1.88
C VAL A 94 1.19 -10.69 -2.66
N HIS A 95 2.50 -10.51 -2.48
CA HIS A 95 3.50 -11.35 -3.13
C HIS A 95 4.77 -11.51 -2.29
N TRP A 96 5.53 -12.60 -2.49
CA TRP A 96 6.75 -12.86 -1.72
C TRP A 96 7.91 -11.90 -2.04
N GLN A 97 7.83 -11.14 -3.12
CA GLN A 97 8.76 -10.02 -3.39
C GLN A 97 8.44 -8.75 -2.60
N GLN A 98 7.37 -8.75 -1.82
CA GLN A 98 7.01 -7.70 -0.87
C GLN A 98 7.44 -8.17 0.52
N PRO A 99 8.70 -7.94 0.91
CA PRO A 99 9.30 -8.65 2.03
C PRO A 99 8.64 -8.35 3.38
N HIS A 100 8.09 -7.15 3.56
CA HIS A 100 7.53 -6.76 4.84
C HIS A 100 6.19 -7.44 5.09
N VAL A 101 5.27 -7.37 4.13
CA VAL A 101 3.99 -8.07 4.23
C VAL A 101 4.19 -9.56 4.30
N PHE A 102 5.07 -10.12 3.47
CA PHE A 102 5.27 -11.56 3.42
C PHE A 102 5.90 -12.12 4.70
N SER A 103 6.82 -11.38 5.32
CA SER A 103 7.38 -11.74 6.63
C SER A 103 6.30 -11.84 7.71
N GLU A 104 5.35 -10.91 7.73
CA GLU A 104 4.26 -10.91 8.71
C GLU A 104 3.22 -12.00 8.40
N LEU A 105 2.91 -12.25 7.13
CA LEU A 105 2.03 -13.36 6.74
C LEU A 105 2.60 -14.71 7.17
N GLN A 106 3.91 -14.92 7.04
CA GLN A 106 4.57 -16.12 7.56
C GLN A 106 4.52 -16.19 9.08
N ARG A 107 4.76 -15.06 9.78
CA ARG A 107 4.72 -14.99 11.24
C ARG A 107 3.39 -15.47 11.82
N TYR A 108 2.27 -15.15 11.15
CA TYR A 108 0.92 -15.49 11.62
C TYR A 108 0.31 -16.73 10.96
N ASP A 109 1.08 -17.51 10.20
CA ASP A 109 0.58 -18.69 9.47
C ASP A 109 -0.61 -18.35 8.54
N LEU A 110 -0.48 -17.21 7.84
CA LEU A 110 -1.46 -16.71 6.86
C LEU A 110 -0.94 -16.80 5.42
N ALA A 111 0.15 -17.54 5.20
CA ALA A 111 0.74 -17.77 3.89
C ALA A 111 -0.02 -18.82 3.05
N ASN A 112 -1.32 -19.00 3.29
CA ASN A 112 -2.23 -19.74 2.42
C ASN A 112 -2.92 -18.73 1.50
N PHE A 113 -2.68 -18.88 0.19
CA PHE A 113 -3.08 -17.90 -0.80
C PHE A 113 -4.17 -18.44 -1.73
N GLN A 114 -4.99 -17.51 -2.23
CA GLN A 114 -5.94 -17.74 -3.31
C GLN A 114 -5.51 -16.94 -4.53
N GLU A 115 -5.70 -17.49 -5.72
CA GLU A 115 -5.46 -16.76 -6.96
C GLU A 115 -6.70 -16.00 -7.39
N THR A 116 -6.51 -14.75 -7.81
CA THR A 116 -7.50 -13.99 -8.56
C THR A 116 -7.75 -14.71 -9.89
N VAL A 117 -9.02 -14.97 -10.22
CA VAL A 117 -9.40 -15.56 -11.51
C VAL A 117 -9.61 -14.45 -12.55
N ALA A 118 -8.67 -13.50 -12.63
CA ALA A 118 -8.66 -12.49 -13.69
C ALA A 118 -8.11 -13.15 -14.97
N PHE A 119 -8.83 -13.03 -16.09
CA PHE A 119 -8.42 -13.61 -17.38
C PHE A 119 -8.16 -15.13 -17.41
N PRO A 120 -9.10 -15.97 -16.97
CA PRO A 120 -8.93 -17.41 -17.06
C PRO A 120 -8.78 -17.88 -18.51
N GLU A 121 -8.02 -18.97 -18.68
CA GLU A 121 -7.90 -19.68 -19.96
C GLU A 121 -9.30 -20.09 -20.45
N ASN A 122 -9.69 -19.61 -21.64
CA ASN A 122 -11.01 -19.78 -22.25
C ASN A 122 -12.14 -18.91 -21.65
N GLY A 123 -11.80 -17.85 -20.90
CA GLY A 123 -12.77 -16.85 -20.44
C GLY A 123 -13.35 -16.00 -21.55
N GLU A 124 -14.54 -15.45 -21.31
CA GLU A 124 -15.20 -14.51 -22.22
C GLU A 124 -14.56 -13.12 -22.09
N PHE A 125 -14.14 -12.54 -23.21
CA PHE A 125 -13.65 -11.16 -23.29
C PHE A 125 -14.72 -10.30 -23.96
N VAL A 126 -15.10 -9.21 -23.31
CA VAL A 126 -16.20 -8.36 -23.76
C VAL A 126 -15.74 -6.91 -23.83
N VAL A 127 -16.20 -6.18 -24.84
CA VAL A 127 -16.03 -4.73 -24.91
C VAL A 127 -17.38 -4.03 -24.85
N LYS A 128 -17.43 -2.96 -24.07
CA LYS A 128 -18.58 -2.05 -23.95
C LYS A 128 -18.12 -0.63 -24.29
N GLU A 129 -18.51 -0.16 -25.48
CA GLU A 129 -18.06 1.15 -25.97
C GLU A 129 -18.67 2.32 -25.20
N SER A 130 -19.91 2.23 -24.72
CA SER A 130 -20.58 3.29 -23.94
C SER A 130 -21.82 2.74 -23.26
N ARG A 131 -22.55 3.55 -22.47
CA ARG A 131 -23.82 3.12 -21.84
C ARG A 131 -24.84 2.61 -22.87
N SER A 132 -24.95 3.29 -24.01
CA SER A 132 -25.96 3.01 -25.05
C SER A 132 -25.57 1.93 -26.07
N HIS A 133 -24.28 1.64 -26.25
CA HIS A 133 -23.83 0.63 -27.21
C HIS A 133 -23.95 -0.78 -26.65
N PRO A 134 -24.41 -1.79 -27.40
CA PRO A 134 -24.45 -3.16 -26.88
C PRO A 134 -23.04 -3.68 -26.57
N ALA A 135 -22.92 -4.50 -25.53
CA ALA A 135 -21.69 -5.26 -25.28
C ALA A 135 -21.41 -6.19 -26.46
N ARG A 136 -20.13 -6.45 -26.75
CA ARG A 136 -19.69 -7.36 -27.82
C ARG A 136 -18.62 -8.30 -27.30
N VAL A 137 -18.80 -9.60 -27.53
CA VAL A 137 -17.76 -10.60 -27.26
C VAL A 137 -16.65 -10.43 -28.29
N GLN A 138 -15.42 -10.32 -27.82
CA GLN A 138 -14.21 -10.35 -28.65
C GLN A 138 -13.76 -11.79 -28.88
N ASP A 139 -13.09 -12.03 -30.01
CA ASP A 139 -12.41 -13.31 -30.23
C ASP A 139 -11.26 -13.44 -29.23
N SER A 140 -11.23 -14.56 -28.50
CA SER A 140 -10.16 -14.87 -27.54
C SER A 140 -8.75 -14.83 -28.14
N ALA A 141 -8.60 -15.18 -29.42
CA ALA A 141 -7.31 -15.13 -30.11
C ALA A 141 -6.88 -13.67 -30.37
N GLU A 142 -7.81 -12.78 -30.71
CA GLU A 142 -7.54 -11.35 -30.87
C GLU A 142 -7.16 -10.71 -29.53
N GLY A 143 -7.83 -11.10 -28.44
CA GLY A 143 -7.49 -10.68 -27.09
C GLY A 143 -6.07 -11.10 -26.69
N GLN A 144 -5.66 -12.34 -26.98
CA GLN A 144 -4.30 -12.81 -26.71
C GLN A 144 -3.24 -12.00 -27.48
N VAL A 145 -3.46 -11.74 -28.78
CA VAL A 145 -2.56 -10.92 -29.60
C VAL A 145 -2.45 -9.49 -29.05
N MET A 146 -3.56 -8.92 -28.58
CA MET A 146 -3.57 -7.59 -27.96
C MET A 146 -2.72 -7.58 -26.68
N MET A 147 -2.75 -8.65 -25.89
CA MET A 147 -1.96 -8.77 -24.66
C MET A 147 -0.46 -8.91 -24.95
N GLU A 148 -0.07 -9.80 -25.87
CA GLU A 148 1.33 -9.95 -26.28
C GLU A 148 1.88 -8.63 -26.84
N ARG A 149 1.04 -7.88 -27.58
CA ARG A 149 1.40 -6.55 -28.06
C ARG A 149 1.61 -5.57 -26.90
N LEU A 150 0.74 -5.57 -25.89
CA LEU A 150 0.86 -4.69 -24.73
C LEU A 150 2.11 -5.01 -23.90
N GLU A 151 2.44 -6.28 -23.70
CA GLU A 151 3.67 -6.70 -23.00
C GLU A 151 4.91 -6.14 -23.71
N GLY A 152 5.01 -6.31 -25.03
CA GLY A 152 6.10 -5.75 -25.82
C GLY A 152 6.14 -4.21 -25.84
N LEU A 153 4.99 -3.55 -25.69
CA LEU A 153 4.94 -2.08 -25.50
C LEU A 153 5.43 -1.68 -24.11
N MET A 154 5.11 -2.45 -23.08
CA MET A 154 5.54 -2.19 -21.70
C MET A 154 7.05 -2.38 -21.54
N GLU A 155 7.64 -3.38 -22.20
CA GLU A 155 9.10 -3.52 -22.27
C GLU A 155 9.75 -2.27 -22.86
N LYS A 156 9.25 -1.77 -24.00
CA LYS A 156 9.74 -0.51 -24.61
C LYS A 156 9.48 0.70 -23.73
N PHE A 157 8.34 0.74 -23.04
CA PHE A 157 7.96 1.83 -22.16
C PHE A 157 8.96 1.99 -21.01
N PHE A 158 9.35 0.89 -20.37
CA PHE A 158 10.32 0.89 -19.27
C PHE A 158 11.78 0.99 -19.72
N ASP A 159 12.09 0.61 -20.96
CA ASP A 159 13.45 0.65 -21.46
C ASP A 159 13.92 2.07 -21.79
N VAL A 160 14.47 2.74 -20.76
CA VAL A 160 15.04 4.09 -20.84
C VAL A 160 16.57 4.10 -20.97
N ASP A 161 17.21 2.96 -20.79
CA ASP A 161 18.67 2.82 -20.69
C ASP A 161 19.24 1.63 -21.46
N GLY A 162 18.42 0.93 -22.26
CA GLY A 162 18.78 -0.31 -22.94
C GLY A 162 18.84 -1.52 -22.02
N GLN A 163 18.42 -1.39 -20.75
CA GLN A 163 18.46 -2.41 -19.70
C GLN A 163 17.16 -2.45 -18.88
N GLY A 164 16.05 -1.87 -19.38
CA GLY A 164 14.76 -1.84 -18.69
C GLY A 164 14.74 -0.97 -17.44
N GLY A 165 15.62 0.03 -17.33
CA GLY A 165 15.73 0.95 -16.20
C GLY A 165 16.68 0.49 -15.08
N ARG A 166 17.37 -0.65 -15.25
CA ARG A 166 18.28 -1.23 -14.24
C ARG A 166 19.49 -0.34 -13.91
N SER A 167 19.98 0.42 -14.88
CA SER A 167 21.09 1.36 -14.65
C SER A 167 20.64 2.64 -13.96
N VAL A 168 19.34 2.96 -14.01
CA VAL A 168 18.75 4.14 -13.37
C VAL A 168 18.38 3.83 -11.91
N ILE A 169 17.60 2.78 -11.66
CA ILE A 169 17.13 2.43 -10.31
C ILE A 169 17.90 1.21 -9.77
N ARG A 170 19.18 1.36 -9.48
CA ARG A 170 20.01 0.23 -9.05
C ARG A 170 19.64 -0.38 -7.70
N PHE A 171 19.07 0.43 -6.80
CA PHE A 171 18.65 0.02 -5.46
C PHE A 171 17.19 0.41 -5.25
N PRO A 172 16.23 -0.41 -5.71
CA PRO A 172 14.81 -0.06 -5.63
C PRO A 172 14.33 0.11 -4.18
N PHE A 173 14.96 -0.54 -3.20
CA PHE A 173 14.67 -0.35 -1.78
C PHE A 173 15.38 0.86 -1.13
N SER A 174 16.22 1.59 -1.88
CA SER A 174 16.90 2.80 -1.42
C SER A 174 16.91 3.86 -2.52
N THR A 175 15.84 4.66 -2.61
CA THR A 175 15.74 5.79 -3.55
C THR A 175 16.97 6.70 -3.47
N ALA A 176 17.41 7.06 -2.27
CA ALA A 176 18.58 7.92 -2.06
C ALA A 176 19.86 7.32 -2.68
N SER A 177 20.10 6.01 -2.50
CA SER A 177 21.27 5.35 -3.09
C SER A 177 21.16 5.24 -4.62
N SER A 178 19.95 5.06 -5.15
CA SER A 178 19.72 5.08 -6.60
C SER A 178 19.97 6.48 -7.19
N VAL A 179 19.45 7.53 -6.56
CA VAL A 179 19.66 8.94 -6.96
C VAL A 179 21.13 9.32 -6.87
N GLU A 180 21.83 8.93 -5.80
CA GLU A 180 23.27 9.23 -5.62
C GLU A 180 24.13 8.58 -6.70
N GLN A 181 23.81 7.35 -7.11
CA GLN A 181 24.58 6.64 -8.15
C GLN A 181 24.19 7.03 -9.56
N ASN A 182 22.92 7.39 -9.79
CA ASN A 182 22.45 7.85 -11.08
C ASN A 182 21.43 8.99 -10.92
N PRO A 183 21.91 10.26 -11.00
CA PRO A 183 21.04 11.44 -10.93
C PRO A 183 20.01 11.54 -12.06
N ASP A 184 20.19 10.81 -13.18
CA ASP A 184 19.20 10.77 -14.27
C ASP A 184 17.84 10.25 -13.79
N TYR A 185 17.81 9.53 -12.66
CA TYR A 185 16.56 9.15 -12.01
C TYR A 185 15.66 10.37 -11.69
N LEU A 186 16.26 11.50 -11.28
CA LEU A 186 15.51 12.74 -11.03
C LEU A 186 15.09 13.46 -12.32
N GLU A 187 15.77 13.21 -13.44
CA GLU A 187 15.35 13.74 -14.74
C GLU A 187 14.15 12.97 -15.28
N LEU A 188 14.13 11.64 -15.11
CA LEU A 188 12.96 10.81 -15.44
C LEU A 188 11.75 11.12 -14.57
N ASP A 189 11.96 11.56 -13.33
CA ASP A 189 10.86 11.99 -12.45
C ASP A 189 10.11 13.21 -12.99
N LYS A 190 10.74 14.04 -13.83
CA LYS A 190 10.07 15.19 -14.46
C LYS A 190 9.09 14.78 -15.57
N LEU A 191 9.21 13.55 -16.08
CA LEU A 191 8.32 13.06 -17.13
C LEU A 191 7.01 12.58 -16.51
N SER A 192 5.90 12.97 -17.13
CA SER A 192 4.65 12.25 -16.92
C SER A 192 4.63 10.92 -17.69
N LEU A 193 3.66 10.05 -17.40
CA LEU A 193 3.45 8.85 -18.23
C LEU A 193 3.07 9.22 -19.65
N ALA A 194 2.28 10.28 -19.83
CA ALA A 194 1.95 10.82 -21.16
C ALA A 194 3.21 11.27 -21.92
N ASP A 195 4.14 11.97 -21.25
CA ASP A 195 5.42 12.38 -21.86
C ASP A 195 6.25 11.16 -22.27
N ARG A 196 6.34 10.14 -21.40
CA ARG A 196 7.08 8.92 -21.74
C ARG A 196 6.45 8.16 -22.89
N ILE A 197 5.12 8.02 -22.92
CA ILE A 197 4.40 7.40 -24.04
C ILE A 197 4.67 8.17 -25.34
N ALA A 198 4.73 9.51 -25.29
CA ALA A 198 5.03 10.35 -26.45
C ALA A 198 6.45 10.11 -26.99
N GLN A 199 7.43 9.79 -26.13
CA GLN A 199 8.82 9.52 -26.51
C GLN A 199 9.05 8.16 -27.20
N LEU A 200 8.06 7.26 -27.22
CA LEU A 200 8.24 5.95 -27.83
C LEU A 200 8.26 6.05 -29.36
N ASP A 201 9.40 5.70 -29.96
CA ASP A 201 9.56 5.65 -31.42
C ASP A 201 8.87 4.42 -32.02
N GLY A 202 8.36 4.57 -33.24
CA GLY A 202 7.74 3.47 -33.99
C GLY A 202 6.40 2.96 -33.45
N CYS A 203 5.82 3.60 -32.42
CA CYS A 203 4.50 3.27 -31.89
C CYS A 203 3.40 4.03 -32.63
N SER A 204 2.42 3.29 -33.14
CA SER A 204 1.18 3.78 -33.74
C SER A 204 0.30 4.51 -32.71
N GLN A 205 -0.69 5.27 -33.19
CA GLN A 205 -1.63 5.96 -32.31
C GLN A 205 -2.44 4.99 -31.45
N GLU A 206 -2.81 3.83 -32.00
CA GLU A 206 -3.51 2.76 -31.30
C GLU A 206 -2.68 2.23 -30.12
N GLU A 207 -1.38 1.95 -30.35
CA GLU A 207 -0.47 1.45 -29.30
C GLU A 207 -0.26 2.48 -28.19
N ARG A 208 -0.18 3.76 -28.53
CA ARG A 208 -0.10 4.84 -27.54
C ARG A 208 -1.38 4.94 -26.72
N SER A 209 -2.53 4.78 -27.36
CA SER A 209 -3.82 4.73 -26.66
C SER A 209 -3.92 3.51 -25.75
N MET A 210 -3.41 2.34 -26.17
CA MET A 210 -3.34 1.14 -25.33
C MET A 210 -2.50 1.37 -24.07
N LEU A 211 -1.28 1.91 -24.22
CA LEU A 211 -0.40 2.25 -23.09
C LEU A 211 -1.03 3.30 -22.16
N SER A 212 -1.66 4.32 -22.73
CA SER A 212 -2.33 5.38 -21.98
C SER A 212 -3.47 4.83 -21.13
N ALA A 213 -4.34 4.02 -21.73
CA ALA A 213 -5.46 3.38 -21.02
C ALA A 213 -4.95 2.44 -19.92
N HIS A 214 -3.95 1.61 -20.22
CA HIS A 214 -3.35 0.71 -19.26
C HIS A 214 -2.75 1.44 -18.06
N THR A 215 -1.86 2.41 -18.30
CA THR A 215 -1.21 3.17 -17.21
C THR A 215 -2.19 3.98 -16.38
N ALA A 216 -3.22 4.57 -17.00
CA ALA A 216 -4.28 5.30 -16.31
C ALA A 216 -5.08 4.37 -15.38
N SER A 217 -5.42 3.18 -15.87
CA SER A 217 -6.10 2.15 -15.09
C SER A 217 -5.22 1.71 -13.92
N PHE A 218 -3.92 1.51 -14.13
CA PHE A 218 -3.02 0.99 -13.10
C PHE A 218 -2.89 1.90 -11.89
N TYR A 219 -2.81 3.22 -12.14
CA TYR A 219 -2.63 4.21 -11.08
C TYR A 219 -3.92 4.88 -10.63
N GLY A 220 -5.06 4.62 -11.28
CA GLY A 220 -6.33 5.29 -10.97
C GLY A 220 -6.27 6.82 -11.17
N VAL A 221 -5.36 7.28 -12.03
CA VAL A 221 -5.04 8.70 -12.27
C VAL A 221 -4.67 8.88 -13.75
N SER A 222 -5.05 10.01 -14.33
CA SER A 222 -4.71 10.35 -15.72
C SER A 222 -3.19 10.35 -15.97
N PRO A 223 -2.70 9.83 -17.10
CA PRO A 223 -1.25 9.67 -17.38
C PRO A 223 -0.43 10.96 -17.30
N GLU A 224 -1.05 12.13 -17.51
CA GLU A 224 -0.41 13.45 -17.45
C GLU A 224 -0.05 13.87 -16.01
N LYS A 225 -0.67 13.24 -15.01
CA LYS A 225 -0.53 13.61 -13.59
C LYS A 225 0.37 12.67 -12.80
N VAL A 226 0.90 11.63 -13.41
CA VAL A 226 1.70 10.59 -12.74
C VAL A 226 3.15 10.69 -13.19
N SER A 227 4.08 10.75 -12.24
CA SER A 227 5.52 10.68 -12.52
C SER A 227 5.89 9.33 -13.13
N PHE A 228 6.64 9.33 -14.23
CA PHE A 228 7.20 8.11 -14.81
C PHE A 228 8.16 7.41 -13.85
N ALA A 229 8.91 8.16 -13.03
CA ALA A 229 9.80 7.59 -12.02
C ALA A 229 9.09 6.77 -10.94
N GLU A 230 7.82 7.11 -10.62
CA GLU A 230 6.99 6.33 -9.69
C GLU A 230 6.67 4.94 -10.26
N VAL A 231 6.38 4.89 -11.55
CA VAL A 231 6.03 3.64 -12.26
C VAL A 231 7.27 2.79 -12.51
N LEU A 232 8.36 3.43 -12.92
CA LEU A 232 9.66 2.76 -13.07
C LEU A 232 10.16 2.20 -11.74
N HIS A 233 9.90 2.87 -10.61
CA HIS A 233 10.23 2.36 -9.28
C HIS A 233 9.43 1.10 -8.93
N THR A 234 8.13 1.07 -9.25
CA THR A 234 7.29 -0.13 -9.09
C THR A 234 7.81 -1.28 -9.95
N HIS A 235 8.17 -1.01 -11.20
CA HIS A 235 8.80 -1.97 -12.10
C HIS A 235 10.13 -2.52 -11.54
N ALA A 236 10.97 -1.65 -10.99
CA ALA A 236 12.25 -2.03 -10.39
C ALA A 236 12.06 -2.93 -9.15
N LEU A 237 11.06 -2.67 -8.31
CA LEU A 237 10.68 -3.54 -7.19
C LEU A 237 10.22 -4.93 -7.67
N CYS A 238 9.66 -5.00 -8.86
CA CYS A 238 9.22 -6.24 -9.52
C CYS A 238 10.32 -6.84 -10.42
N ASN A 239 11.60 -6.64 -10.06
CA ASN A 239 12.76 -7.19 -10.76
C ASN A 239 12.90 -6.74 -12.22
N PHE A 240 12.32 -5.59 -12.56
CA PHE A 240 12.33 -5.02 -13.91
C PHE A 240 11.79 -6.00 -14.96
N ASP A 241 10.66 -6.61 -14.62
CA ASP A 241 9.91 -7.55 -15.45
C ASP A 241 8.44 -7.09 -15.44
N PRO A 242 7.85 -6.69 -16.59
CA PRO A 242 6.47 -6.26 -16.65
C PRO A 242 5.48 -7.36 -16.22
N ALA A 243 5.73 -8.62 -16.60
CA ALA A 243 4.87 -9.74 -16.22
C ALA A 243 4.93 -10.00 -14.70
N MET A 244 6.12 -9.83 -14.10
CA MET A 244 6.26 -9.89 -12.65
C MET A 244 5.52 -8.75 -11.95
N MET A 245 5.52 -7.55 -12.53
CA MET A 245 4.77 -6.42 -11.98
C MET A 245 3.29 -6.77 -11.85
N GLU A 246 2.69 -7.43 -12.84
CA GLU A 246 1.29 -7.87 -12.80
C GLU A 246 1.07 -9.00 -11.78
N ILE A 247 1.94 -10.03 -11.79
CA ILE A 247 1.81 -11.16 -10.86
C ILE A 247 1.91 -10.68 -9.41
N ALA A 248 2.90 -9.84 -9.10
CA ALA A 248 3.17 -9.36 -7.75
C ALA A 248 2.01 -8.55 -7.17
N THR A 249 1.13 -8.06 -8.02
CA THR A 249 0.21 -7.00 -7.65
C THR A 249 -1.24 -7.31 -7.93
N MET A 250 -1.52 -8.43 -8.61
CA MET A 250 -2.88 -8.84 -8.96
C MET A 250 -3.15 -10.33 -8.82
N LYS A 251 -2.13 -11.17 -8.62
CA LYS A 251 -2.35 -12.61 -8.70
C LYS A 251 -2.83 -13.20 -7.38
N TYR A 252 -2.10 -12.99 -6.29
CA TYR A 252 -2.34 -13.72 -5.05
C TYR A 252 -3.01 -12.85 -3.99
N LYS A 253 -3.96 -13.47 -3.27
CA LYS A 253 -4.71 -12.89 -2.16
C LYS A 253 -4.56 -13.76 -0.92
N ILE A 254 -4.69 -13.17 0.26
CA ILE A 254 -4.70 -13.92 1.52
C ILE A 254 -6.02 -14.70 1.58
N ALA A 255 -5.98 -16.04 1.68
CA ALA A 255 -7.19 -16.87 1.63
C ALA A 255 -8.23 -16.54 2.73
N ARG A 256 -7.76 -16.03 3.88
CA ARG A 256 -8.59 -15.61 5.00
C ARG A 256 -8.97 -14.11 4.98
N GLY A 257 -8.51 -13.38 3.97
CA GLY A 257 -8.73 -11.95 3.78
C GLY A 257 -7.79 -11.05 4.59
N THR A 258 -7.64 -9.81 4.13
CA THR A 258 -6.83 -8.77 4.79
C THR A 258 -7.30 -8.43 6.20
N THR A 259 -8.60 -8.54 6.50
CA THR A 259 -9.12 -8.36 7.86
C THR A 259 -8.56 -9.39 8.84
N ALA A 260 -8.43 -10.67 8.43
CA ALA A 260 -7.85 -11.70 9.29
C ALA A 260 -6.37 -11.41 9.59
N PHE A 261 -5.65 -10.85 8.61
CA PHE A 261 -4.26 -10.44 8.78
C PHE A 261 -4.13 -9.23 9.73
N ALA A 262 -4.93 -8.19 9.55
CA ALA A 262 -4.96 -7.04 10.46
C ALA A 262 -5.32 -7.46 11.89
N ARG A 263 -6.27 -8.40 12.03
CA ARG A 263 -6.67 -8.96 13.33
C ARG A 263 -5.52 -9.69 14.01
N ALA A 264 -4.75 -10.51 13.27
CA ALA A 264 -3.60 -11.21 13.83
C ALA A 264 -2.54 -10.24 14.41
N ILE A 265 -2.26 -9.13 13.73
CA ILE A 265 -1.34 -8.10 14.24
C ILE A 265 -1.93 -7.41 15.48
N LEU A 266 -3.22 -7.05 15.45
CA LEU A 266 -3.87 -6.42 16.60
C LEU A 266 -3.91 -7.35 17.83
N ASP A 267 -4.11 -8.66 17.63
CA ASP A 267 -4.18 -9.62 18.71
C ASP A 267 -2.81 -9.80 19.41
N ASP A 268 -1.70 -9.60 18.69
CA ASP A 268 -0.33 -9.51 19.25
C ASP A 268 -0.09 -8.19 20.01
N TYR A 269 -0.82 -7.12 19.71
CA TYR A 269 -0.68 -5.83 20.38
C TYR A 269 -1.32 -5.83 21.78
N LYS A 270 -0.49 -5.60 22.81
CA LYS A 270 -0.89 -5.55 24.23
C LYS A 270 -0.83 -4.14 24.81
N GLY A 271 -1.49 -3.17 24.18
CA GLY A 271 -1.58 -1.78 24.66
C GLY A 271 -3.01 -1.24 24.64
N ALA A 272 -3.14 0.03 25.05
CA ALA A 272 -4.42 0.72 25.04
C ALA A 272 -4.81 1.08 23.61
N ARG A 273 -6.11 1.14 23.34
CA ARG A 273 -6.64 1.49 22.03
C ARG A 273 -7.98 2.22 22.11
N ILE A 274 -8.19 3.16 21.21
CA ILE A 274 -9.42 3.93 21.05
C ILE A 274 -9.80 3.89 19.57
N PHE A 275 -11.01 3.40 19.27
CA PHE A 275 -11.63 3.41 17.96
C PHE A 275 -12.77 4.44 17.90
N GLY A 276 -13.20 4.79 16.69
CA GLY A 276 -14.30 5.72 16.44
C GLY A 276 -14.01 7.16 16.88
N SER A 277 -12.74 7.52 17.04
CA SER A 277 -12.33 8.78 17.67
C SER A 277 -11.25 9.47 16.85
N PRO A 278 -11.64 10.27 15.83
CA PRO A 278 -10.68 10.97 14.97
C PRO A 278 -9.79 11.92 15.78
N VAL A 279 -8.49 11.93 15.47
CA VAL A 279 -7.56 12.97 15.95
C VAL A 279 -7.85 14.26 15.18
N THR A 280 -7.79 15.41 15.86
CA THR A 280 -8.01 16.73 15.28
C THR A 280 -6.77 17.62 15.35
N SER A 281 -5.94 17.45 16.38
CA SER A 281 -4.67 18.16 16.50
C SER A 281 -3.57 17.37 17.19
N ILE A 282 -2.34 17.69 16.81
CA ILE A 282 -1.10 17.20 17.42
C ILE A 282 -0.25 18.44 17.74
N THR A 283 -0.02 18.67 19.04
CA THR A 283 0.66 19.87 19.55
C THR A 283 1.90 19.49 20.35
N GLN A 284 3.03 20.12 20.05
CA GLN A 284 4.28 19.99 20.81
C GLN A 284 4.39 21.17 21.79
N THR A 285 4.19 20.89 23.07
CA THR A 285 4.31 21.88 24.14
C THR A 285 5.74 21.95 24.67
N GLY A 286 6.26 23.16 24.80
CA GLY A 286 7.59 23.40 25.39
C GLY A 286 7.62 23.43 26.92
N GLY A 287 6.50 23.18 27.63
CA GLY A 287 6.49 23.38 29.08
C GLY A 287 5.32 22.85 29.91
N GLU A 288 4.18 22.45 29.32
CA GLU A 288 3.05 21.97 30.13
C GLU A 288 3.30 20.56 30.70
N PHE A 289 3.89 19.68 29.89
CA PHE A 289 4.27 18.32 30.28
C PHE A 289 5.72 18.02 29.87
N PRO A 290 6.72 18.38 30.71
CA PRO A 290 8.14 18.30 30.33
C PRO A 290 8.61 16.90 29.88
N ASP A 291 8.05 15.84 30.46
CA ASP A 291 8.40 14.45 30.11
C ASP A 291 7.51 13.86 28.99
N TYR A 292 6.46 14.57 28.57
CA TYR A 292 5.48 14.14 27.58
C TYR A 292 5.09 15.33 26.69
N PRO A 293 6.03 15.87 25.89
CA PRO A 293 5.87 17.15 25.23
C PRO A 293 4.79 17.16 24.14
N VAL A 294 4.25 16.01 23.72
CA VAL A 294 3.26 15.95 22.64
C VAL A 294 1.85 15.72 23.19
N ILE A 295 0.91 16.60 22.84
CA ILE A 295 -0.52 16.48 23.13
C ILE A 295 -1.24 16.06 21.85
N VAL A 296 -2.03 14.98 21.94
CA VAL A 296 -2.95 14.55 20.88
C VAL A 296 -4.37 14.83 21.33
N THR A 297 -5.11 15.61 20.53
CA THR A 297 -6.51 15.96 20.80
C THR A 297 -7.43 15.20 19.87
N LEU A 298 -8.48 14.59 20.45
CA LEU A 298 -9.51 13.86 19.71
C LEU A 298 -10.70 14.77 19.39
N LYS A 299 -11.54 14.34 18.45
CA LYS A 299 -12.73 15.10 17.99
C LYS A 299 -13.74 15.38 19.09
N ASP A 300 -13.83 14.53 20.11
CA ASP A 300 -14.69 14.72 21.28
C ASP A 300 -14.10 15.67 22.33
N GLY A 301 -12.88 16.17 22.11
CA GLY A 301 -12.16 17.07 23.01
C GLY A 301 -11.25 16.35 24.01
N ASN A 302 -11.24 15.01 24.06
CA ASN A 302 -10.31 14.28 24.93
C ASN A 302 -8.86 14.50 24.49
N GLN A 303 -7.96 14.57 25.47
CA GLN A 303 -6.54 14.80 25.25
C GLN A 303 -5.68 13.73 25.92
N PHE A 304 -4.62 13.35 25.23
CA PHE A 304 -3.60 12.42 25.73
C PHE A 304 -2.22 12.99 25.48
N VAL A 305 -1.29 12.74 26.41
CA VAL A 305 0.09 13.22 26.31
C VAL A 305 1.06 12.08 26.05
N SER A 306 2.10 12.35 25.26
CA SER A 306 3.10 11.36 24.89
C SER A 306 4.50 11.92 24.74
N LYS A 307 5.50 11.04 24.79
CA LYS A 307 6.90 11.41 24.43
C LYS A 307 7.04 11.56 22.94
N PHE A 308 6.40 10.67 22.18
CA PHE A 308 6.44 10.61 20.73
C PHE A 308 5.05 10.30 20.16
N VAL A 309 4.81 10.79 18.96
CA VAL A 309 3.68 10.38 18.13
C VAL A 309 4.20 9.71 16.87
N ILE A 310 3.55 8.62 16.48
CA ILE A 310 3.66 8.06 15.13
C ILE A 310 2.34 8.36 14.42
N SER A 311 2.38 9.20 13.38
CA SER A 311 1.23 9.39 12.51
C SER A 311 1.29 8.38 11.38
N THR A 312 0.19 7.73 11.10
CA THR A 312 0.01 6.94 9.88
C THR A 312 -1.21 7.44 9.12
N ILE A 313 -1.50 8.73 9.26
CA ILE A 313 -2.61 9.39 8.59
C ILE A 313 -2.26 9.51 7.10
N PRO A 314 -3.15 9.09 6.18
CA PRO A 314 -2.86 9.20 4.76
C PRO A 314 -2.58 10.65 4.35
N ILE A 315 -1.56 10.83 3.51
CA ILE A 315 -1.15 12.14 2.97
C ILE A 315 -2.31 12.92 2.33
N ASN A 316 -3.28 12.23 1.75
CA ASN A 316 -4.46 12.85 1.11
C ASN A 316 -5.36 13.59 2.11
N VAL A 317 -5.31 13.22 3.40
CA VAL A 317 -6.18 13.75 4.44
C VAL A 317 -5.41 14.34 5.63
N ILE A 318 -4.07 14.35 5.58
CA ILE A 318 -3.24 14.90 6.66
C ILE A 318 -3.49 16.40 6.90
N SER A 319 -3.94 17.12 5.88
CA SER A 319 -4.35 18.53 5.98
C SER A 319 -5.57 18.76 6.87
N SER A 320 -6.33 17.71 7.20
CA SER A 320 -7.44 17.78 8.16
C SER A 320 -6.98 17.88 9.62
N ILE A 321 -5.69 17.66 9.88
CA ILE A 321 -5.10 17.69 11.21
C ILE A 321 -4.36 19.01 11.43
N THR A 322 -4.59 19.62 12.59
CA THR A 322 -3.82 20.79 13.01
C THR A 322 -2.52 20.36 13.68
N PHE A 323 -1.39 20.76 13.12
CA PHE A 323 -0.07 20.57 13.71
C PHE A 323 0.43 21.87 14.32
N ASP A 324 0.94 21.80 15.55
CA ASP A 324 1.60 22.91 16.22
C ASP A 324 2.92 22.42 16.86
N PRO A 325 4.11 22.87 16.42
CA PRO A 325 4.32 23.80 15.31
C PRO A 325 3.84 23.20 13.98
N PRO A 326 3.51 24.04 12.99
CA PRO A 326 3.05 23.55 11.69
C PRO A 326 4.16 22.74 11.01
N LEU A 327 3.76 21.72 10.23
CA LEU A 327 4.64 20.97 9.32
C LEU A 327 5.47 21.92 8.45
N SER A 328 6.64 21.51 7.96
CA SER A 328 7.48 22.39 7.14
C SER A 328 6.75 22.86 5.87
N THR A 329 7.17 24.01 5.32
CA THR A 329 6.58 24.55 4.08
C THR A 329 6.66 23.54 2.94
N LEU A 330 7.78 22.82 2.78
CA LEU A 330 7.96 21.81 1.74
C LEU A 330 7.04 20.60 1.93
N GLN A 331 6.83 20.14 3.17
CA GLN A 331 5.89 19.03 3.43
C GLN A 331 4.45 19.45 3.11
N ARG A 332 4.01 20.62 3.58
CA ARG A 332 2.65 21.11 3.27
C ARG A 332 2.44 21.28 1.77
N GLU A 333 3.44 21.78 1.04
CA GLU A 333 3.39 21.88 -0.41
C GLU A 333 3.33 20.50 -1.09
N ALA A 334 4.21 19.57 -0.70
CA ALA A 334 4.22 18.21 -1.24
C ALA A 334 2.87 17.50 -1.05
N PHE A 335 2.25 17.67 0.11
CA PHE A 335 0.99 17.03 0.45
C PHE A 335 -0.21 17.66 -0.26
N ALA A 336 -0.14 18.96 -0.54
CA ALA A 336 -1.21 19.70 -1.21
C ALA A 336 -1.20 19.56 -2.73
N THR A 337 -0.01 19.55 -3.35
CA THR A 337 0.12 19.64 -4.82
C THR A 337 1.03 18.59 -5.44
N GLY A 338 1.84 17.91 -4.62
CA GLY A 338 2.82 16.93 -5.12
C GLY A 338 2.23 15.55 -5.39
N VAL A 339 1.06 15.24 -4.82
CA VAL A 339 0.40 13.94 -4.97
C VAL A 339 -1.02 14.11 -5.50
N THR A 340 -1.44 13.15 -6.33
CA THR A 340 -2.83 13.00 -6.76
C THR A 340 -3.39 11.72 -6.12
N PRO A 341 -4.49 11.80 -5.35
CA PRO A 341 -5.15 10.60 -4.86
C PRO A 341 -5.69 9.75 -6.01
N ALA A 342 -5.33 8.48 -6.03
CA ALA A 342 -5.89 7.50 -6.95
C ALA A 342 -7.37 7.29 -6.67
N LYS A 343 -8.18 7.42 -7.74
CA LYS A 343 -9.60 7.11 -7.74
C LYS A 343 -9.77 5.68 -8.25
N SER A 344 -9.67 4.74 -7.34
CA SER A 344 -9.65 3.30 -7.62
C SER A 344 -10.76 2.58 -6.85
N ASP A 345 -11.95 3.19 -6.81
CA ASP A 345 -13.11 2.60 -6.16
C ASP A 345 -13.50 1.28 -6.87
N LYS A 346 -13.88 0.27 -6.08
CA LYS A 346 -14.26 -1.05 -6.57
C LYS A 346 -15.75 -1.25 -6.32
N LEU A 347 -16.47 -1.75 -7.34
CA LEU A 347 -17.79 -2.34 -7.16
C LEU A 347 -17.65 -3.85 -7.27
N LEU A 348 -18.01 -4.56 -6.21
CA LEU A 348 -17.92 -6.00 -6.10
C LEU A 348 -19.33 -6.56 -6.26
N VAL A 349 -19.54 -7.37 -7.30
CA VAL A 349 -20.86 -7.83 -7.72
C VAL A 349 -20.96 -9.34 -7.54
N CYS A 350 -21.94 -9.80 -6.77
CA CYS A 350 -22.29 -11.20 -6.71
C CYS A 350 -23.35 -11.51 -7.78
N THR A 351 -23.08 -12.52 -8.60
CA THR A 351 -23.98 -12.95 -9.67
C THR A 351 -24.19 -14.46 -9.67
N SER A 352 -25.43 -14.88 -9.86
CA SER A 352 -25.84 -16.26 -10.13
C SER A 352 -25.66 -16.65 -11.61
N SER A 353 -25.22 -15.71 -12.45
CA SER A 353 -24.97 -15.98 -13.87
C SER A 353 -23.87 -17.02 -14.03
N ASP A 354 -24.06 -17.91 -14.99
CA ASP A 354 -23.05 -18.91 -15.32
C ASP A 354 -21.91 -18.26 -16.12
N LEU A 355 -20.84 -17.93 -15.40
CA LEU A 355 -19.57 -17.43 -15.92
C LEU A 355 -18.48 -18.48 -15.69
N ARG A 356 -18.81 -19.76 -15.93
CA ARG A 356 -17.97 -20.94 -15.62
C ARG A 356 -16.52 -20.85 -16.09
N ASN A 357 -16.30 -20.29 -17.28
CA ASN A 357 -14.96 -20.15 -17.84
C ASN A 357 -14.33 -18.79 -17.51
N GLY A 358 -15.04 -17.92 -16.77
CA GLY A 358 -14.70 -16.53 -16.48
C GLY A 358 -15.20 -15.51 -17.49
N PHE A 359 -15.13 -14.26 -17.05
CA PHE A 359 -15.66 -13.09 -17.72
C PHE A 359 -14.73 -11.91 -17.46
N ASN A 360 -14.38 -11.19 -18.52
CA ASN A 360 -13.64 -9.94 -18.47
C ASN A 360 -14.30 -8.93 -19.39
N VAL A 361 -14.36 -7.67 -18.97
CA VAL A 361 -14.93 -6.59 -19.76
C VAL A 361 -14.04 -5.36 -19.70
N THR A 362 -13.88 -4.72 -20.86
CA THR A 362 -13.29 -3.39 -20.99
C THR A 362 -14.37 -2.40 -21.41
N CYS A 363 -14.40 -1.24 -20.74
CA CYS A 363 -15.34 -0.16 -21.01
C CYS A 363 -14.56 1.03 -21.59
N GLU A 364 -14.83 1.38 -22.84
CA GLU A 364 -14.05 2.38 -23.58
C GLU A 364 -14.65 3.79 -23.49
N GLY A 365 -15.96 3.88 -23.22
CA GLY A 365 -16.71 5.12 -23.22
C GLY A 365 -16.54 5.91 -21.94
N GLY A 366 -16.24 7.20 -22.08
CA GLY A 366 -16.16 8.12 -20.95
C GLY A 366 -17.48 8.37 -20.22
N ASP A 367 -18.62 7.81 -20.66
CA ASP A 367 -19.91 7.84 -19.95
C ASP A 367 -20.13 6.61 -19.05
N MET A 368 -19.24 5.62 -19.10
CA MET A 368 -19.29 4.43 -18.27
C MET A 368 -18.77 4.72 -16.85
N PRO A 369 -19.45 4.26 -15.79
CA PRO A 369 -18.94 4.39 -14.43
C PRO A 369 -17.76 3.45 -14.15
N TYR A 370 -17.54 2.45 -15.01
CA TYR A 370 -16.48 1.46 -14.89
C TYR A 370 -15.50 1.59 -16.05
N THR A 371 -14.22 1.34 -15.80
CA THR A 371 -13.20 1.17 -16.86
C THR A 371 -13.06 -0.30 -17.26
N SER A 372 -13.20 -1.22 -16.31
CA SER A 372 -13.07 -2.66 -16.56
C SER A 372 -13.77 -3.50 -15.50
N GLY A 373 -13.92 -4.79 -15.80
CA GLY A 373 -14.49 -5.78 -14.90
C GLY A 373 -13.92 -7.16 -15.15
N PHE A 374 -13.82 -7.98 -14.11
CA PHE A 374 -13.30 -9.34 -14.23
C PHE A 374 -13.92 -10.27 -13.20
N THR A 375 -13.88 -11.56 -13.49
CA THR A 375 -14.27 -12.62 -12.55
C THR A 375 -13.25 -12.69 -11.42
N ASP A 376 -13.75 -12.69 -10.19
CA ASP A 376 -12.93 -12.70 -9.00
C ASP A 376 -13.24 -13.93 -8.14
N GLY A 377 -13.30 -15.08 -8.80
CA GLY A 377 -13.56 -16.38 -8.18
C GLY A 377 -15.04 -16.71 -7.95
N LYS A 378 -15.25 -17.89 -7.37
CA LYS A 378 -16.58 -18.41 -7.01
C LYS A 378 -16.73 -18.47 -5.51
N HIS A 379 -17.88 -18.05 -5.02
CA HIS A 379 -18.24 -18.07 -3.61
C HIS A 379 -19.61 -18.74 -3.45
N GLY A 380 -19.59 -19.99 -2.97
CA GLY A 380 -20.78 -20.82 -2.92
C GLY A 380 -21.39 -21.02 -4.32
N ASN A 381 -22.65 -20.60 -4.48
CA ASN A 381 -23.38 -20.67 -5.75
C ASN A 381 -23.23 -19.42 -6.62
N HIS A 382 -22.53 -18.39 -6.13
CA HIS A 382 -22.33 -17.13 -6.83
C HIS A 382 -20.94 -17.04 -7.44
N THR A 383 -20.84 -16.30 -8.54
CA THR A 383 -19.58 -15.79 -9.07
C THR A 383 -19.40 -14.36 -8.56
N LEU A 384 -18.21 -14.03 -8.06
CA LEU A 384 -17.87 -12.66 -7.72
C LEU A 384 -17.27 -11.98 -8.94
N LEU A 385 -17.72 -10.76 -9.24
CA LEU A 385 -17.09 -9.88 -10.21
C LEU A 385 -16.51 -8.67 -9.49
N THR A 386 -15.34 -8.24 -9.92
CA THR A 386 -14.74 -6.98 -9.46
C THR A 386 -14.74 -6.00 -10.63
N LEU A 387 -15.47 -4.89 -10.45
CA LEU A 387 -15.60 -3.80 -11.41
C LEU A 387 -14.80 -2.61 -10.89
N LEU A 388 -13.96 -2.03 -11.74
CA LEU A 388 -13.12 -0.89 -11.38
C LEU A 388 -13.76 0.41 -11.87
N ALA A 389 -13.87 1.40 -10.98
CA ALA A 389 -14.38 2.71 -11.33
C ALA A 389 -13.53 3.38 -12.41
N HIS A 390 -14.19 4.08 -13.33
CA HIS A 390 -13.50 4.85 -14.35
C HIS A 390 -12.83 6.09 -13.71
N PRO A 391 -11.53 6.37 -13.91
CA PRO A 391 -10.84 7.48 -13.22
C PRO A 391 -11.47 8.87 -13.44
N GLY A 392 -12.12 9.05 -14.60
CA GLY A 392 -12.84 10.28 -14.96
C GLY A 392 -14.26 10.39 -14.40
N ASN A 393 -14.85 9.31 -13.88
CA ASN A 393 -16.22 9.27 -13.36
C ASN A 393 -16.24 8.76 -11.92
N SER A 394 -16.97 9.42 -11.04
CA SER A 394 -17.13 8.89 -9.69
C SER A 394 -18.05 7.67 -9.72
N LEU A 395 -17.61 6.57 -9.09
CA LEU A 395 -18.54 5.53 -8.68
C LEU A 395 -19.47 6.14 -7.62
N ASP A 396 -20.76 5.87 -7.73
CA ASP A 396 -21.76 6.37 -6.82
C ASP A 396 -22.63 5.23 -6.26
N ARG A 397 -23.55 5.60 -5.37
CA ARG A 397 -24.56 4.69 -4.81
C ARG A 397 -25.83 4.68 -5.67
N SER A 398 -25.67 4.61 -7.01
CA SER A 398 -26.80 4.59 -7.94
C SER A 398 -27.20 3.17 -8.30
N GLU A 399 -28.49 2.84 -8.13
CA GLU A 399 -29.02 1.57 -8.64
C GLU A 399 -28.91 1.50 -10.16
N GLU A 400 -28.99 2.63 -10.86
CA GLU A 400 -28.82 2.67 -12.32
C GLU A 400 -27.43 2.17 -12.73
N ASN A 401 -26.37 2.64 -12.04
CA ASN A 401 -25.01 2.21 -12.33
C ASN A 401 -24.81 0.72 -11.97
N ILE A 402 -25.36 0.26 -10.85
CA ILE A 402 -25.32 -1.17 -10.49
C ILE A 402 -26.04 -2.03 -11.54
N ARG A 403 -27.23 -1.62 -11.98
CA ARG A 403 -28.00 -2.31 -13.02
C ARG A 403 -27.33 -2.26 -14.39
N LEU A 404 -26.48 -1.27 -14.66
CA LEU A 404 -25.69 -1.21 -15.89
C LEU A 404 -24.78 -2.45 -16.06
N VAL A 405 -24.36 -3.07 -14.94
CA VAL A 405 -23.60 -4.34 -14.95
C VAL A 405 -24.35 -5.44 -15.70
N GLU A 406 -25.69 -5.45 -15.64
CA GLU A 406 -26.54 -6.41 -16.35
C GLU A 406 -26.36 -6.34 -17.88
N THR A 407 -25.89 -5.19 -18.39
CA THR A 407 -25.67 -4.94 -19.82
C THR A 407 -24.25 -5.19 -20.30
N LEU A 408 -23.33 -5.56 -19.39
CA LEU A 408 -21.91 -5.76 -19.71
C LEU A 408 -21.64 -7.08 -20.45
N ARG A 409 -22.66 -7.91 -20.65
CA ARG A 409 -22.60 -9.15 -21.41
C ARG A 409 -23.78 -9.21 -22.38
N PRO A 410 -23.60 -9.66 -23.64
CA PRO A 410 -24.72 -9.73 -24.60
C PRO A 410 -25.89 -10.60 -24.15
N THR A 411 -25.61 -11.67 -23.41
CA THR A 411 -26.62 -12.58 -22.84
C THR A 411 -27.18 -12.09 -21.50
N GLY A 412 -26.70 -10.95 -20.99
CA GLY A 412 -27.07 -10.41 -19.69
C GLY A 412 -26.24 -10.99 -18.54
N ILE A 413 -26.14 -10.21 -17.46
CA ILE A 413 -25.62 -10.64 -16.15
C ILE A 413 -26.73 -10.41 -15.12
N GLN A 414 -27.13 -11.45 -14.39
CA GLN A 414 -28.04 -11.30 -13.25
C GLN A 414 -27.27 -10.74 -12.03
N VAL A 415 -27.57 -9.52 -11.62
CA VAL A 415 -26.93 -8.91 -10.43
C VAL A 415 -27.77 -9.20 -9.19
N ASP A 416 -27.26 -10.07 -8.30
CA ASP A 416 -27.97 -10.44 -7.07
C ASP A 416 -27.69 -9.46 -5.94
N SER A 417 -26.42 -9.08 -5.80
CA SER A 417 -25.97 -8.01 -4.91
C SER A 417 -24.73 -7.31 -5.46
N ALA A 418 -24.53 -6.08 -4.99
CA ALA A 418 -23.32 -5.32 -5.29
C ALA A 418 -22.91 -4.52 -4.06
N CYS A 419 -21.62 -4.46 -3.75
CA CYS A 419 -21.11 -3.71 -2.61
C CYS A 419 -19.83 -2.97 -2.98
N GLY A 420 -19.49 -1.96 -2.20
CA GLY A 420 -18.26 -1.21 -2.39
C GLY A 420 -17.92 -0.33 -1.20
N HIS A 421 -16.73 0.26 -1.27
CA HIS A 421 -16.28 1.34 -0.41
C HIS A 421 -15.79 2.47 -1.31
N LEU A 422 -16.40 3.64 -1.21
CA LEU A 422 -16.01 4.81 -2.00
C LEU A 422 -14.82 5.51 -1.32
N TRP A 423 -13.61 5.04 -1.60
CA TRP A 423 -12.38 5.58 -1.03
C TRP A 423 -12.15 7.03 -1.43
N SER A 424 -12.60 7.41 -2.63
CA SER A 424 -12.51 8.78 -3.14
C SER A 424 -13.35 9.79 -2.34
N GLU A 425 -14.42 9.35 -1.66
CA GLU A 425 -15.28 10.17 -0.79
C GLU A 425 -14.94 10.02 0.71
N ASP A 426 -14.05 9.11 1.04
CA ASP A 426 -13.75 8.73 2.42
C ASP A 426 -12.95 9.83 3.14
N PRO A 427 -13.47 10.42 4.23
CA PRO A 427 -12.81 11.54 4.92
C PRO A 427 -11.52 11.15 5.64
N TYR A 428 -11.27 9.86 5.85
CA TYR A 428 -10.08 9.33 6.53
C TYR A 428 -9.11 8.62 5.56
N ALA A 429 -9.37 8.64 4.25
CA ALA A 429 -8.47 8.12 3.23
C ALA A 429 -8.24 9.09 2.07
N GLY A 430 -9.29 9.79 1.61
CA GLY A 430 -9.24 10.79 0.54
C GLY A 430 -8.83 10.22 -0.82
N GLY A 431 -9.02 8.92 -1.04
CA GLY A 431 -8.53 8.14 -2.17
C GLY A 431 -7.76 6.88 -1.73
N VAL A 432 -7.40 6.04 -2.69
CA VAL A 432 -6.74 4.75 -2.39
C VAL A 432 -5.25 4.96 -2.14
N MET A 433 -4.49 5.40 -3.13
CA MET A 433 -3.05 5.65 -2.97
C MET A 433 -2.69 7.09 -3.38
N PRO A 434 -1.71 7.71 -2.71
CA PRO A 434 -1.17 8.97 -3.20
C PRO A 434 -0.19 8.70 -4.33
N VAL A 435 -0.54 9.13 -5.54
CA VAL A 435 0.32 8.97 -6.71
C VAL A 435 1.15 10.23 -6.90
N ARG A 436 2.47 10.09 -6.92
CA ARG A 436 3.39 11.22 -7.08
C ARG A 436 3.29 11.82 -8.48
N GLY A 437 3.20 13.14 -8.54
CA GLY A 437 3.22 13.89 -9.80
C GLY A 437 4.63 14.10 -10.35
N PRO A 438 4.76 14.50 -11.62
CA PRO A 438 6.06 14.79 -12.23
C PRO A 438 6.86 15.84 -11.44
N GLY A 439 8.14 15.58 -11.21
CA GLY A 439 9.07 16.43 -10.46
C GLY A 439 8.96 16.30 -8.93
N PHE A 440 8.13 15.38 -8.42
CA PHE A 440 7.96 15.18 -6.98
C PHE A 440 9.27 14.75 -6.32
N LEU A 441 9.94 13.71 -6.82
CA LEU A 441 11.19 13.24 -6.24
C LEU A 441 12.22 14.36 -6.31
N GLN A 442 12.38 15.02 -7.45
CA GLN A 442 13.37 16.09 -7.61
C GLN A 442 13.27 17.16 -6.51
N LYS A 443 12.05 17.56 -6.17
CA LYS A 443 11.80 18.65 -5.22
C LYS A 443 11.68 18.20 -3.78
N TYR A 444 11.10 17.03 -3.53
CA TYR A 444 10.65 16.64 -2.20
C TYR A 444 11.36 15.42 -1.62
N HIS A 445 12.19 14.68 -2.36
CA HIS A 445 12.78 13.43 -1.85
C HIS A 445 13.64 13.58 -0.57
N ASP A 446 14.18 14.77 -0.29
CA ASP A 446 14.90 15.04 0.96
C ASP A 446 13.96 15.49 2.10
N ALA A 447 12.90 16.22 1.77
CA ALA A 447 11.94 16.78 2.75
C ALA A 447 10.80 15.81 3.10
N VAL A 448 10.53 14.87 2.20
CA VAL A 448 9.59 13.75 2.29
C VAL A 448 10.35 12.48 1.88
N PRO A 449 11.31 12.01 2.69
CA PRO A 449 12.11 10.86 2.27
C PRO A 449 11.25 9.63 2.05
N SER A 450 11.59 8.83 1.03
CA SER A 450 11.07 7.46 0.87
C SER A 450 11.43 6.55 2.05
N LYS A 451 12.31 7.02 2.94
CA LYS A 451 12.66 6.43 4.23
C LYS A 451 11.73 6.83 5.39
N THR A 452 10.60 7.45 5.10
CA THR A 452 9.76 8.10 6.11
C THR A 452 8.31 7.69 5.87
N PRO A 453 7.70 6.84 6.72
CA PRO A 453 6.30 7.07 7.04
C PRO A 453 6.22 8.50 7.51
N ILE A 454 5.26 9.21 6.96
CA ILE A 454 4.90 10.55 7.35
C ILE A 454 4.67 10.54 8.86
N GLU A 455 5.70 10.98 9.60
CA GLU A 455 5.84 11.14 11.05
C GLU A 455 6.12 9.87 11.88
N SER A 456 7.42 9.57 12.04
CA SER A 456 8.00 9.88 13.35
C SER A 456 8.46 11.33 13.32
N LEU A 457 7.95 12.18 14.22
CA LEU A 457 8.59 13.46 14.57
C LEU A 457 9.93 13.19 15.29
N GLU A 458 10.86 12.53 14.62
CA GLU A 458 12.28 12.51 14.96
C GLU A 458 13.01 13.34 13.92
N THR A 459 13.17 14.62 14.23
CA THR A 459 13.99 15.58 13.50
C THR A 459 15.40 15.04 13.28
N TYR A 460 15.84 15.05 12.02
CA TYR A 460 17.16 15.53 11.58
C TYR A 460 18.25 15.53 12.66
N CYS A 461 18.75 14.35 13.04
CA CYS A 461 19.94 14.20 13.88
C CYS A 461 21.10 13.68 13.02
N ASP A 462 21.55 14.46 12.03
CA ASP A 462 22.95 14.35 11.59
C ASP A 462 23.48 15.67 11.01
N ARG A 463 23.96 16.52 11.93
CA ARG A 463 25.11 17.44 11.82
C ARG A 463 25.08 18.42 13.01
N THR A 464 25.79 18.05 14.08
CA THR A 464 26.35 18.95 15.11
C THR A 464 25.49 20.15 15.56
N LYS A 465 24.64 19.95 16.57
CA LYS A 465 24.45 20.81 17.77
C LYS A 465 23.27 20.29 18.61
N VAL A 466 23.61 19.60 19.70
CA VAL A 466 22.68 19.23 20.77
C VAL A 466 22.10 20.50 21.42
N TRP A 467 20.77 20.58 21.56
CA TRP A 467 20.11 21.53 22.44
C TRP A 467 19.23 20.78 23.45
N GLY A 468 19.70 20.76 24.69
CA GLY A 468 19.14 20.06 25.86
C GLY A 468 20.25 19.80 26.88
N HIS A 469 20.02 20.14 28.15
CA HIS A 469 20.99 20.34 29.25
C HIS A 469 22.36 19.63 29.17
N ARG A 470 23.45 20.40 29.36
CA ARG A 470 24.80 19.89 29.67
C ARG A 470 24.74 18.95 30.87
N LEU A 471 24.93 17.65 30.64
CA LEU A 471 25.55 16.80 31.64
C LEU A 471 27.03 17.19 31.69
N ARG A 472 27.50 17.66 32.86
CA ARG A 472 28.93 17.91 33.09
C ARG A 472 29.69 16.58 32.93
N PRO A 473 30.81 16.55 32.19
CA PRO A 473 31.70 15.40 32.22
C PRO A 473 32.26 15.23 33.63
N ARG A 474 32.27 14.00 34.12
CA ARG A 474 33.08 13.59 35.29
C ARG A 474 34.54 13.61 34.85
N ASP A 475 35.35 14.42 35.54
CA ASP A 475 36.80 14.34 35.45
C ASP A 475 37.28 12.94 35.88
N GLY A 476 38.19 12.36 35.09
CA GLY A 476 38.74 11.03 35.32
C GLY A 476 39.93 10.75 34.39
N ASN A 477 41.09 11.20 34.86
CA ASN A 477 42.43 11.11 34.28
C ASN A 477 42.90 9.74 33.75
N ASN A 478 43.85 9.83 32.81
CA ASN A 478 44.99 8.95 32.53
C ASN A 478 44.71 7.62 31.78
N THR A 479 45.49 7.16 30.80
CA THR A 479 46.76 7.59 30.20
C THR A 479 46.94 6.77 28.91
N GLU A 480 47.53 7.38 27.89
CA GLU A 480 48.06 6.71 26.70
C GLU A 480 49.10 5.63 27.08
N THR A 481 49.16 4.54 26.33
CA THR A 481 50.44 3.91 25.99
C THR A 481 50.35 3.12 24.68
N SER A 482 51.43 3.25 23.93
CA SER A 482 51.76 2.83 22.57
C SER A 482 51.73 1.33 22.29
N ALA A 483 51.49 0.99 21.02
CA ALA A 483 51.83 -0.30 20.40
C ALA A 483 53.35 -0.58 20.43
N PRO A 484 53.78 -1.84 20.19
CA PRO A 484 54.37 -2.10 18.87
C PRO A 484 54.07 -3.48 18.24
N SER A 485 54.35 -3.50 16.94
CA SER A 485 54.35 -4.55 15.91
C SER A 485 54.98 -5.91 16.22
N GLY A 486 54.49 -6.98 15.59
CA GLY A 486 55.22 -8.27 15.48
C GLY A 486 54.48 -9.40 14.72
N ALA A 487 54.84 -9.52 13.44
CA ALA A 487 54.73 -10.60 12.44
C ALA A 487 54.16 -12.04 12.71
N THR A 488 53.69 -12.62 11.58
CA THR A 488 53.70 -14.03 11.10
C THR A 488 52.64 -15.06 11.53
N PHE A 489 51.90 -15.56 10.51
CA PHE A 489 51.22 -16.87 10.43
C PHE A 489 52.25 -17.98 10.06
N PRO A 490 52.07 -19.26 10.47
CA PRO A 490 51.23 -20.21 9.70
C PRO A 490 50.58 -21.40 10.46
N GLY A 491 49.54 -21.99 9.84
CA GLY A 491 49.42 -23.47 9.71
C GLY A 491 48.63 -24.28 10.75
N LEU A 492 47.43 -24.75 10.33
CA LEU A 492 46.74 -26.03 10.61
C LEU A 492 47.02 -26.80 11.93
N ALA A 493 45.97 -26.99 12.74
CA ALA A 493 45.62 -28.30 13.33
C ALA A 493 44.17 -28.32 13.87
N ARG A 494 43.50 -29.46 13.65
CA ARG A 494 42.15 -29.84 14.11
C ARG A 494 42.01 -29.79 15.63
N PHE A 495 40.80 -29.53 16.15
CA PHE A 495 40.25 -30.27 17.31
C PHE A 495 38.72 -30.23 17.36
N ALA A 496 38.15 -31.39 17.68
CA ALA A 496 36.75 -31.60 17.99
C ALA A 496 36.44 -31.25 19.45
N GLY A 497 35.22 -30.75 19.68
CA GLY A 497 34.38 -30.91 20.88
C GLY A 497 34.97 -30.66 22.28
N SER A 498 34.59 -29.55 22.91
CA SER A 498 33.90 -29.56 24.21
C SER A 498 33.47 -28.15 24.63
N ALA A 499 32.37 -28.10 25.39
CA ALA A 499 31.65 -26.93 25.88
C ALA A 499 32.52 -25.77 26.41
N VAL A 500 32.11 -24.54 26.06
CA VAL A 500 32.44 -23.33 26.80
C VAL A 500 31.15 -22.53 27.03
N THR A 501 30.97 -22.19 28.29
CA THR A 501 29.97 -21.32 28.91
C THR A 501 29.62 -20.10 28.06
N ARG A 502 28.32 -19.84 27.87
CA ARG A 502 27.81 -18.57 27.34
C ARG A 502 28.10 -17.47 28.35
N ASP A 503 29.13 -16.69 28.04
CA ASP A 503 29.33 -15.38 28.66
C ASP A 503 28.28 -14.43 28.09
N HIS A 504 27.50 -13.80 28.97
CA HIS A 504 26.48 -12.81 28.62
C HIS A 504 27.17 -11.50 28.25
N THR A 505 27.57 -11.36 26.99
CA THR A 505 27.84 -10.03 26.44
C THR A 505 26.50 -9.38 26.06
N THR A 506 26.16 -8.33 26.79
CA THR A 506 25.10 -7.36 26.51
C THR A 506 25.05 -7.03 25.01
N PRO A 507 23.86 -7.03 24.37
CA PRO A 507 23.72 -6.45 23.05
C PRO A 507 24.12 -4.99 23.13
N THR A 508 25.04 -4.57 22.27
CA THR A 508 25.35 -3.16 22.03
C THR A 508 24.05 -2.38 21.88
N THR A 509 23.81 -1.44 22.79
CA THR A 509 22.64 -0.56 22.81
C THR A 509 22.56 0.21 21.50
N GLU A 510 21.74 -0.27 20.58
CA GLU A 510 21.33 0.53 19.43
C GLU A 510 20.53 1.73 19.97
N SER A 511 20.88 2.94 19.54
CA SER A 511 20.27 4.15 20.08
C SER A 511 18.79 4.22 19.69
N TRP A 512 17.94 4.63 20.65
CA TRP A 512 16.49 4.75 20.50
C TRP A 512 16.04 5.33 19.14
N PRO A 513 16.63 6.43 18.62
CA PRO A 513 16.21 6.97 17.33
C PRO A 513 16.36 6.02 16.14
N ARG A 514 17.38 5.15 16.15
CA ARG A 514 17.59 4.15 15.09
C ARG A 514 16.56 3.02 15.15
N ILE A 515 16.11 2.68 16.35
CA ILE A 515 15.11 1.66 16.64
C ILE A 515 13.71 2.13 16.20
N THR A 516 13.36 3.39 16.45
CA THR A 516 12.10 4.04 16.01
C THR A 516 12.08 4.17 14.49
N ALA A 517 13.14 4.74 13.89
CA ALA A 517 13.24 4.93 12.45
C ALA A 517 13.08 3.60 11.67
N ARG A 518 13.66 2.50 12.18
CA ARG A 518 13.55 1.18 11.54
C ARG A 518 12.14 0.59 11.60
N LEU A 519 11.42 0.73 12.72
CA LEU A 519 10.03 0.25 12.83
C LEU A 519 9.07 1.09 11.98
N CYS A 520 9.30 2.41 11.98
CA CYS A 520 8.60 3.34 11.11
C CYS A 520 8.80 2.93 9.65
N LEU A 521 10.04 2.78 9.17
CA LEU A 521 10.36 2.29 7.83
C LEU A 521 9.61 1.01 7.45
N GLN A 522 9.60 0.02 8.34
CA GLN A 522 8.90 -1.25 8.12
C GLN A 522 7.37 -1.06 7.98
N ALA A 523 6.79 -0.14 8.75
CA ALA A 523 5.37 0.20 8.74
C ALA A 523 4.92 0.98 7.49
N ALA A 524 5.69 1.96 7.00
CA ALA A 524 5.36 2.66 5.73
C ALA A 524 5.53 1.76 4.52
N GLN A 525 6.52 0.87 4.55
CA GLN A 525 6.80 0.02 3.41
C GLN A 525 5.72 -1.07 3.26
N LEU A 526 5.17 -1.56 4.38
CA LEU A 526 3.92 -2.33 4.38
C LEU A 526 2.78 -1.55 3.70
N GLU A 527 2.61 -0.27 4.01
CA GLU A 527 1.55 0.56 3.42
C GLU A 527 1.74 0.76 1.91
N MET A 528 2.97 1.00 1.43
CA MET A 528 3.29 1.03 -0.01
C MET A 528 3.07 -0.32 -0.69
N GLU A 529 3.45 -1.44 -0.06
CA GLU A 529 3.24 -2.80 -0.57
C GLU A 529 1.74 -3.15 -0.69
N PHE A 530 0.88 -2.58 0.15
CA PHE A 530 -0.58 -2.78 0.11
C PHE A 530 -1.35 -1.76 -0.74
N SER A 531 -0.73 -0.63 -1.08
CA SER A 531 -1.40 0.47 -1.80
C SER A 531 -1.08 0.52 -3.29
N SER A 532 -0.11 -0.27 -3.77
CA SER A 532 0.07 -0.48 -5.20
C SER A 532 -1.00 -1.44 -5.74
N VAL A 533 -1.80 -0.95 -6.70
CA VAL A 533 -2.12 -1.61 -8.01
C VAL A 533 -3.58 -1.73 -8.43
N GLN A 534 -3.79 -1.43 -9.73
CA GLN A 534 -4.80 -2.01 -10.63
C GLN A 534 -4.16 -2.37 -12.01
N PHE A 535 -4.81 -3.20 -12.83
CA PHE A 535 -4.45 -3.84 -14.15
C PHE A 535 -3.15 -3.60 -14.96
N THR A 536 -2.44 -4.72 -15.28
CA THR A 536 -2.52 -5.53 -16.54
C THR A 536 -2.34 -7.05 -16.30
N CYS A 537 -2.48 -7.87 -17.37
CA CYS A 537 -2.75 -9.31 -17.39
C CYS A 537 -1.51 -10.21 -17.31
N PRO A 538 -1.43 -11.17 -16.37
CA PRO A 538 -0.30 -12.10 -16.29
C PRO A 538 -0.44 -13.23 -17.30
N GLN A 539 0.62 -13.57 -18.07
CA GLN A 539 1.12 -14.95 -18.26
C GLN A 539 2.39 -14.99 -19.14
N SER A 540 3.53 -15.33 -18.54
CA SER A 540 4.42 -16.35 -19.12
C SER A 540 5.17 -17.11 -18.01
N MET A 541 5.11 -18.45 -18.04
CA MET A 541 6.11 -19.27 -17.34
C MET A 541 7.36 -19.33 -18.22
N PRO A 542 8.58 -19.16 -17.68
CA PRO A 542 9.76 -19.67 -18.37
C PRO A 542 9.70 -21.20 -18.31
N ARG A 543 9.64 -21.85 -19.49
CA ARG A 543 10.01 -23.26 -19.61
C ARG A 543 11.47 -23.40 -19.13
N LEU A 544 11.67 -23.83 -17.89
CA LEU A 544 12.96 -24.36 -17.44
C LEU A 544 13.19 -25.72 -18.12
N SER A 545 13.64 -25.68 -19.38
CA SER A 545 14.27 -26.83 -20.03
C SER A 545 15.78 -26.74 -19.82
N PHE A 546 16.26 -27.09 -18.63
CA PHE A 546 17.67 -27.43 -18.43
C PHE A 546 17.80 -28.50 -17.34
N LEU A 547 17.63 -29.75 -17.76
CA LEU A 547 18.28 -30.93 -17.18
C LEU A 547 18.26 -32.03 -18.25
N GLY A 548 19.24 -31.93 -19.13
CA GLY A 548 19.42 -32.81 -20.27
C GLY A 548 20.89 -32.94 -20.63
N ARG A 549 21.57 -33.82 -19.87
CA ARG A 549 22.85 -34.51 -20.17
C ARG A 549 24.16 -33.73 -19.98
N LEU A 550 24.97 -34.38 -19.12
CA LEU A 550 26.42 -34.29 -18.86
C LEU A 550 26.87 -33.21 -17.88
#